data_AF-A0A925AFI8-F1
#
_entry.id   AF-A0A925AFI8-F1
#
_cell.length_a   1.000
_cell.length_b   1.000
_cell.length_c   1.000
_cell.angle_alpha   90.00
_cell.angle_beta   90.00
_cell.angle_gamma   90.00
#
_symmetry.space_group_name_H-M   'P 1'
#
loop_
_entity.id
_entity.type
_entity.pdbx_description
1 polymer ?
#
loop_
_entity_poly.entity_id
_entity_poly.type
_entity_poly.pdbx_seq_one_letter_code
_entity_poly.pdbx_strand_id
1 'polypeptide(L)'
;AVDEVLNHINPGLVNSSELLVPGTLAAGTGVQSYMIRFDPGSNNGITRAGWVIFDAPILGVMMGRGRLNETDNVLGRPDVTYNMNNNRGMEPNEQEHFEISADRLRVDFTMNVTNFPTDDIRVVTMIPVCAGDFNRDGLANSADFFDFLTAFFVNEPSADVNGDELVNSQDFFDFLAAFFAGC
;
A
#
# COMPACT_ATOMS: atom_id res chain seq x y z
N ALA A 1 -6.61 16.16 -10.34
CA ALA A 1 -5.47 15.34 -9.89
C ALA A 1 -4.57 15.09 -11.09
N VAL A 2 -3.27 14.96 -10.87
CA VAL A 2 -2.30 14.55 -11.89
C VAL A 2 -1.83 13.13 -11.55
N ASP A 3 -1.28 12.43 -12.53
CA ASP A 3 -0.68 11.12 -12.29
C ASP A 3 0.55 11.26 -11.39
N GLU A 4 0.71 10.33 -10.44
CA GLU A 4 1.87 10.27 -9.56
C GLU A 4 2.88 9.24 -10.06
N VAL A 5 4.15 9.41 -9.71
CA VAL A 5 5.23 8.51 -10.15
C VAL A 5 5.77 7.72 -8.95
N LEU A 6 5.73 6.40 -9.08
CA LEU A 6 6.37 5.45 -8.18
C LEU A 6 7.84 5.27 -8.58
N ASN A 7 8.75 5.17 -7.61
CA ASN A 7 10.17 4.93 -7.89
C ASN A 7 10.41 3.50 -8.36
N HIS A 8 9.66 2.53 -7.81
CA HIS A 8 9.78 1.12 -8.15
C HIS A 8 8.44 0.40 -8.04
N ILE A 9 8.15 -0.52 -8.98
CA ILE A 9 6.88 -1.26 -9.03
C ILE A 9 7.00 -2.79 -9.10
N ASN A 10 8.20 -3.34 -9.24
CA ASN A 10 8.38 -4.78 -9.40
C ASN A 10 8.61 -5.49 -8.05
N PRO A 11 8.24 -6.77 -7.92
CA PRO A 11 8.76 -7.61 -6.86
C PRO A 11 10.28 -7.82 -6.99
N GLY A 12 10.92 -8.14 -5.88
CA GLY A 12 12.33 -8.45 -5.78
C GLY A 12 13.15 -7.37 -5.07
N LEU A 13 14.43 -7.68 -4.85
CA LEU A 13 15.39 -6.84 -4.16
C LEU A 13 15.81 -5.64 -5.01
N VAL A 14 15.84 -4.47 -4.38
CA VAL A 14 16.37 -3.21 -4.90
C VAL A 14 17.48 -2.72 -3.98
N ASN A 15 18.72 -3.05 -4.33
CA ASN A 15 19.96 -2.66 -3.64
C ASN A 15 20.90 -1.84 -4.53
N SER A 16 20.36 -1.22 -5.57
CA SER A 16 21.05 -0.28 -6.46
C SER A 16 20.02 0.57 -7.17
N SER A 17 20.33 1.84 -7.42
CA SER A 17 19.48 2.74 -8.22
C SER A 17 19.24 2.23 -9.64
N GLU A 18 20.12 1.37 -10.17
CA GLU A 18 19.99 0.78 -11.51
C GLU A 18 18.85 -0.25 -11.60
N LEU A 19 18.39 -0.79 -10.47
CA LEU A 19 17.28 -1.74 -10.41
C LEU A 19 15.91 -1.07 -10.28
N LEU A 20 15.87 0.27 -10.19
CA LEU A 20 14.62 1.00 -10.10
C LEU A 20 13.85 0.89 -11.43
N VAL A 21 12.56 0.57 -11.31
CA VAL A 21 11.63 0.46 -12.44
C VAL A 21 10.49 1.43 -12.16
N PRO A 22 10.55 2.66 -12.69
CA PRO A 22 9.52 3.65 -12.46
C PRO A 22 8.16 3.16 -12.96
N GLY A 23 7.10 3.53 -12.24
CA GLY A 23 5.73 3.27 -12.64
C GLY A 23 4.83 4.47 -12.41
N THR A 24 3.66 4.44 -13.03
CA THR A 24 2.67 5.51 -12.94
C THR A 24 1.48 5.07 -12.10
N LEU A 25 1.10 5.91 -11.14
CA LEU A 25 -0.16 5.81 -10.42
C LEU A 25 -1.13 6.83 -11.04
N ALA A 26 -2.13 6.33 -11.76
CA ALA A 26 -3.09 7.18 -12.47
C ALA A 26 -3.88 8.07 -11.52
N ALA A 27 -4.13 9.32 -11.93
CA ALA A 27 -4.94 10.28 -11.20
C ALA A 27 -6.33 9.72 -10.86
N GLY A 28 -6.73 9.84 -9.60
CA GLY A 28 -8.03 9.34 -9.13
C GLY A 28 -8.04 7.86 -8.73
N THR A 29 -6.92 7.15 -8.87
CA THR A 29 -6.76 5.81 -8.28
C THR A 29 -6.83 5.92 -6.76
N GLY A 30 -7.81 5.24 -6.16
CA GLY A 30 -7.86 5.08 -4.71
C GLY A 30 -6.73 4.16 -4.23
N VAL A 31 -5.97 4.60 -3.23
CA VAL A 31 -4.83 3.86 -2.67
C VAL A 31 -4.77 4.02 -1.15
N GLN A 32 -4.09 3.09 -0.48
CA GLN A 32 -3.57 3.33 0.86
C GLN A 32 -2.09 3.72 0.77
N SER A 33 -1.67 4.63 1.65
CA SER A 33 -0.29 5.14 1.70
C SER A 33 0.30 4.96 3.08
N TYR A 34 1.47 4.31 3.13
CA TYR A 34 2.18 4.00 4.35
C TYR A 34 3.56 4.62 4.31
N MET A 35 3.88 5.50 5.26
CA MET A 35 5.23 6.04 5.42
C MET A 35 6.00 5.18 6.43
N ILE A 36 7.12 4.59 5.99
CA ILE A 36 8.09 3.94 6.86
C ILE A 36 9.24 4.91 7.03
N ARG A 37 9.43 5.40 8.25
CA ARG A 37 10.50 6.32 8.63
C ARG A 37 11.48 5.62 9.56
N PHE A 38 12.76 5.78 9.29
CA PHE A 38 13.83 5.46 10.21
C PHE A 38 14.49 6.73 10.74
N ASP A 39 14.39 6.92 12.05
CA ASP A 39 15.04 8.00 12.78
C ASP A 39 16.08 7.40 13.74
N PRO A 40 17.38 7.47 13.44
CA PRO A 40 18.43 6.92 14.30
C PRO A 40 18.72 7.80 15.54
N GLY A 41 18.00 8.93 15.71
CA GLY A 41 18.26 9.92 16.74
C GLY A 41 19.62 10.59 16.53
N SER A 42 20.47 10.55 17.56
CA SER A 42 21.84 11.11 17.52
C SER A 42 22.92 10.07 17.20
N ASN A 43 22.55 8.91 16.64
CA ASN A 43 23.51 7.89 16.23
C ASN A 43 23.78 7.91 14.72
N ASN A 44 25.06 7.85 14.33
CA ASN A 44 25.48 7.74 12.93
C ASN A 44 25.92 6.32 12.58
N GLY A 45 25.73 5.93 11.32
CA GLY A 45 26.20 4.65 10.80
C GLY A 45 25.44 3.45 11.39
N ILE A 46 24.18 3.68 11.79
CA ILE A 46 23.32 2.60 12.26
C ILE A 46 22.61 1.99 11.07
N THR A 47 22.76 0.68 10.92
CA THR A 47 21.89 -0.13 10.06
C THR A 47 20.81 -0.80 10.88
N ARG A 48 19.56 -0.73 10.41
CA ARG A 48 18.45 -1.54 10.93
C ARG A 48 17.72 -2.19 9.78
N ALA A 49 17.27 -3.41 10.01
CA ALA A 49 16.43 -4.14 9.09
C ALA A 49 15.09 -4.47 9.76
N GLY A 50 14.06 -4.56 8.94
CA GLY A 50 12.71 -4.90 9.36
C GLY A 50 11.86 -5.27 8.16
N TRP A 51 10.60 -5.55 8.44
CA TRP A 51 9.62 -5.82 7.41
C TRP A 51 8.24 -5.33 7.84
N VAL A 52 7.37 -5.10 6.86
CA VAL A 52 5.93 -4.83 7.06
C VAL A 52 5.14 -5.75 6.14
N ILE A 53 4.07 -6.36 6.66
CA ILE A 53 3.06 -7.07 5.88
C ILE A 53 1.86 -6.15 5.70
N PHE A 54 1.29 -6.15 4.50
CA PHE A 54 0.12 -5.39 4.09
C PHE A 54 -1.06 -6.33 3.84
N ASP A 55 -2.26 -5.80 4.00
CA ASP A 55 -3.55 -6.46 3.76
C ASP A 55 -4.04 -6.31 2.31
N ALA A 56 -3.35 -5.50 1.50
CA ALA A 56 -3.61 -5.34 0.08
C ALA A 56 -2.31 -5.34 -0.75
N PRO A 57 -2.38 -5.73 -2.05
CA PRO A 57 -1.22 -5.75 -2.93
C PRO A 57 -0.51 -4.39 -3.01
N ILE A 58 0.82 -4.42 -2.86
CA ILE A 58 1.70 -3.29 -3.08
C ILE A 58 1.67 -2.91 -4.57
N LEU A 59 1.32 -1.66 -4.85
CA LEU A 59 1.42 -1.06 -6.19
C LEU A 59 2.86 -0.62 -6.49
N GLY A 60 3.54 -0.10 -5.48
CA GLY A 60 4.96 0.22 -5.56
C GLY A 60 5.47 1.03 -4.37
N VAL A 61 6.71 1.48 -4.50
CA VAL A 61 7.44 2.23 -3.46
C VAL A 61 7.89 3.57 -4.03
N MET A 62 7.75 4.62 -3.23
CA MET A 62 8.38 5.94 -3.41
C MET A 62 9.47 6.10 -2.35
N MET A 63 10.63 6.59 -2.72
CA MET A 63 11.79 6.69 -1.82
C MET A 63 12.68 7.89 -2.05
N GLY A 64 12.68 8.49 -3.24
CA GLY A 64 13.51 9.67 -3.49
C GLY A 64 12.91 10.92 -2.86
N ARG A 65 13.75 11.81 -2.31
CA ARG A 65 13.34 13.11 -1.72
C ARG A 65 12.30 13.85 -2.54
N GLY A 66 12.57 14.03 -3.84
CA GLY A 66 11.68 14.76 -4.75
C GLY A 66 10.30 14.12 -4.79
N ARG A 67 10.22 12.80 -4.98
CA ARG A 67 8.96 12.04 -5.03
C ARG A 67 8.20 12.10 -3.72
N LEU A 68 8.88 11.92 -2.60
CA LEU A 68 8.25 11.98 -1.30
C LEU A 68 7.68 13.38 -1.01
N ASN A 69 8.45 14.45 -1.31
CA ASN A 69 8.02 15.82 -1.11
C ASN A 69 6.85 16.22 -2.03
N GLU A 70 6.92 15.83 -3.31
CA GLU A 70 5.85 16.07 -4.31
C GLU A 70 4.52 15.47 -3.86
N THR A 71 4.57 14.30 -3.22
CA THR A 71 3.38 13.50 -2.90
C THR A 71 2.87 13.66 -1.47
N ASP A 72 3.53 14.42 -0.60
CA ASP A 72 3.08 14.60 0.79
C ASP A 72 1.70 15.25 0.91
N ASN A 73 1.37 16.21 0.05
CA ASN A 73 0.07 16.88 0.10
C ASN A 73 -1.07 16.05 -0.50
N VAL A 74 -0.77 14.97 -1.23
CA VAL A 74 -1.76 14.16 -1.96
C VAL A 74 -1.91 12.77 -1.35
N LEU A 75 -0.80 12.12 -1.01
CA LEU A 75 -0.75 10.78 -0.44
C LEU A 75 -0.36 10.77 1.05
N GLY A 76 0.09 11.92 1.58
CA GLY A 76 0.34 12.07 3.00
C GLY A 76 -0.95 12.29 3.80
N ARG A 77 -0.87 12.02 5.10
CA ARG A 77 -1.93 12.30 6.05
C ARG A 77 -2.04 13.83 6.23
N PRO A 78 -3.22 14.45 6.06
CA PRO A 78 -3.38 15.91 6.07
C PRO A 78 -2.86 16.63 7.32
N ASP A 79 -2.91 15.98 8.49
CA ASP A 79 -2.50 16.56 9.77
C ASP A 79 -1.04 16.28 10.16
N VAL A 80 -0.25 15.71 9.25
CA VAL A 80 1.15 15.38 9.49
C VAL A 80 2.06 16.37 8.76
N THR A 81 2.93 17.03 9.51
CA THR A 81 4.05 17.77 8.91
C THR A 81 5.17 16.80 8.59
N TYR A 82 5.41 16.57 7.30
CA TYR A 82 6.50 15.73 6.83
C TYR A 82 7.84 16.48 6.86
N ASN A 83 8.91 15.76 7.21
CA ASN A 83 10.25 16.32 7.24
C ASN A 83 10.72 16.59 5.80
N MET A 84 11.19 17.81 5.51
CA MET A 84 11.66 18.21 4.17
C MET A 84 13.17 18.42 4.11
N ASN A 85 13.92 17.78 5.01
CA ASN A 85 15.38 17.84 5.04
C ASN A 85 16.02 17.39 3.70
N ASN A 86 17.30 17.70 3.53
CA ASN A 86 17.99 17.49 2.26
C ASN A 86 18.34 16.04 1.94
N ASN A 87 18.34 15.14 2.92
CA ASN A 87 18.63 13.72 2.74
C ASN A 87 17.44 12.85 3.15
N ARG A 88 16.22 13.37 3.01
CA ARG A 88 15.01 12.56 3.17
C ARG A 88 14.92 11.60 2.01
N GLY A 89 14.79 10.32 2.31
CA GLY A 89 14.59 9.30 1.30
C GLY A 89 15.41 8.08 1.64
N MET A 90 15.41 7.10 0.75
CA MET A 90 16.37 6.00 0.78
C MET A 90 17.16 6.02 -0.52
N GLU A 91 18.45 5.69 -0.45
CA GLU A 91 19.37 5.64 -1.58
C GLU A 91 19.87 4.20 -1.82
N PRO A 92 19.18 3.38 -2.64
CA PRO A 92 19.49 1.96 -2.78
C PRO A 92 20.96 1.65 -3.10
N ASN A 93 21.57 0.86 -2.22
CA ASN A 93 22.93 0.34 -2.29
C ASN A 93 23.03 -0.99 -1.49
N GLU A 94 24.23 -1.55 -1.32
CA GLU A 94 24.39 -2.83 -0.60
C GLU A 94 24.00 -2.74 0.90
N GLN A 95 24.17 -1.58 1.52
CA GLN A 95 23.89 -1.32 2.94
C GLN A 95 22.49 -0.77 3.19
N GLU A 96 21.82 -0.27 2.15
CA GLU A 96 20.50 0.36 2.22
C GLU A 96 19.64 -0.13 1.07
N HIS A 97 18.60 -0.91 1.35
CA HIS A 97 17.83 -1.57 0.30
C HIS A 97 16.43 -1.95 0.79
N PHE A 98 15.56 -2.28 -0.15
CA PHE A 98 14.27 -2.89 0.14
C PHE A 98 13.98 -4.01 -0.84
N GLU A 99 13.07 -4.90 -0.47
CA GLU A 99 12.56 -5.97 -1.31
C GLU A 99 11.04 -6.02 -1.19
N ILE A 100 10.37 -6.05 -2.34
CA ILE A 100 8.93 -6.34 -2.40
C ILE A 100 8.78 -7.84 -2.61
N SER A 101 8.03 -8.50 -1.74
CA SER A 101 7.78 -9.94 -1.86
C SER A 101 7.06 -10.30 -3.17
N ALA A 102 7.24 -11.55 -3.62
CA ALA A 102 6.62 -12.04 -4.86
C ALA A 102 5.09 -11.96 -4.86
N ASP A 103 4.46 -12.15 -3.70
CA ASP A 103 3.00 -12.00 -3.49
C ASP A 103 2.54 -10.54 -3.35
N ARG A 104 3.48 -9.58 -3.35
CA ARG A 104 3.25 -8.13 -3.15
C ARG A 104 2.58 -7.78 -1.82
N LEU A 105 2.68 -8.62 -0.80
CA LEU A 105 2.08 -8.35 0.51
C LEU A 105 3.11 -8.00 1.58
N ARG A 106 4.39 -7.95 1.26
CA ARG A 106 5.45 -7.63 2.22
C ARG A 106 6.52 -6.74 1.60
N VAL A 107 6.99 -5.79 2.40
CA VAL A 107 8.24 -5.06 2.14
C VAL A 107 9.24 -5.43 3.23
N ASP A 108 10.36 -5.99 2.83
CA ASP A 108 11.57 -6.07 3.64
C ASP A 108 12.40 -4.83 3.38
N PHE A 109 13.00 -4.24 4.42
CA PHE A 109 13.85 -3.07 4.27
C PHE A 109 15.05 -3.14 5.20
N THR A 110 16.16 -2.61 4.71
CA THR A 110 17.38 -2.32 5.45
C THR A 110 17.68 -0.85 5.26
N MET A 111 17.68 -0.06 6.33
CA MET A 111 17.95 1.37 6.31
C MET A 111 19.31 1.65 6.96
N ASN A 112 20.13 2.49 6.34
CA ASN A 112 21.45 2.87 6.81
C ASN A 112 21.64 4.38 6.71
N VAL A 113 21.51 5.07 7.84
CA VAL A 113 21.72 6.52 7.90
C VAL A 113 23.17 6.83 8.24
N THR A 114 23.81 7.64 7.41
CA THR A 114 25.09 8.29 7.73
C THR A 114 24.90 9.81 7.73
N ASN A 115 25.31 10.48 8.81
CA ASN A 115 25.31 11.95 8.96
C ASN A 115 23.94 12.63 9.13
N PHE A 116 23.03 12.08 9.93
CA PHE A 116 21.74 12.69 10.33
C PHE A 116 21.04 13.45 9.21
N PRO A 117 20.27 12.72 8.40
CA PRO A 117 18.86 12.77 8.74
C PRO A 117 18.14 11.44 8.56
N THR A 118 16.86 11.45 8.91
CA THR A 118 15.95 10.32 8.78
C THR A 118 15.85 9.81 7.35
N ASP A 119 15.77 8.49 7.17
CA ASP A 119 15.41 7.87 5.89
C ASP A 119 13.92 7.56 5.87
N ASP A 120 13.31 7.79 4.71
CA ASP A 120 11.87 7.62 4.50
C ASP A 120 11.65 6.79 3.23
N ILE A 121 10.74 5.82 3.29
CA ILE A 121 10.08 5.26 2.11
C ILE A 121 8.56 5.34 2.29
N ARG A 122 7.84 5.56 1.19
CA ARG A 122 6.39 5.49 1.13
C ARG A 122 5.99 4.26 0.32
N VAL A 123 5.34 3.31 0.98
CA VAL A 123 4.74 2.14 0.33
C VAL A 123 3.31 2.49 -0.05
N VAL A 124 2.94 2.24 -1.29
CA VAL A 124 1.59 2.48 -1.81
C VAL A 124 0.98 1.12 -2.13
N THR A 125 -0.18 0.83 -1.56
CA THR A 125 -0.94 -0.38 -1.82
C THR A 125 -2.26 -0.05 -2.50
N MET A 126 -2.89 -1.07 -3.08
CA MET A 126 -4.30 -1.00 -3.43
C MET A 126 -5.14 -0.71 -2.18
N ILE A 127 -6.36 -0.21 -2.38
CA ILE A 127 -7.39 -0.29 -1.34
C ILE A 127 -7.84 -1.76 -1.26
N PRO A 128 -7.81 -2.38 -0.06
CA PRO A 128 -8.43 -3.68 0.14
C PRO A 128 -9.86 -3.68 -0.36
N VAL A 129 -10.24 -4.67 -1.16
CA VAL A 129 -11.64 -4.82 -1.56
C VAL A 129 -12.43 -5.17 -0.32
N CYS A 130 -13.33 -4.28 0.10
CA CYS A 130 -14.24 -4.56 1.20
C CYS A 130 -15.44 -5.33 0.66
N ALA A 131 -15.47 -6.65 0.87
CA ALA A 131 -16.61 -7.46 0.43
C ALA A 131 -17.93 -7.06 1.13
N GLY A 132 -17.85 -6.39 2.29
CA GLY A 132 -19.00 -5.82 2.99
C GLY A 132 -19.59 -4.56 2.33
N ASP A 133 -18.82 -3.84 1.51
CA ASP A 133 -19.25 -2.70 0.69
C ASP A 133 -19.53 -3.22 -0.73
N PHE A 134 -20.63 -3.95 -0.85
CA PHE A 134 -21.04 -4.66 -2.06
C PHE A 134 -21.31 -3.71 -3.23
N ASN A 135 -21.91 -2.54 -2.95
CA ASN A 135 -22.24 -1.56 -3.99
C ASN A 135 -21.09 -0.56 -4.28
N ARG A 136 -20.00 -0.63 -3.50
CA ARG A 136 -18.76 0.16 -3.66
C ARG A 136 -18.98 1.65 -3.44
N ASP A 137 -19.86 2.02 -2.53
CA ASP A 137 -20.11 3.41 -2.13
C ASP A 137 -19.17 3.90 -1.01
N GLY A 138 -18.33 3.01 -0.49
CA GLY A 138 -17.36 3.28 0.57
C GLY A 138 -17.89 3.02 1.98
N LEU A 139 -19.12 2.50 2.13
CA LEU A 139 -19.76 2.27 3.43
C LEU A 139 -20.48 0.92 3.46
N ALA A 140 -19.96 -0.07 4.19
CA ALA A 140 -20.71 -1.31 4.46
C ALA A 140 -21.97 -1.04 5.31
N ASN A 141 -23.14 -1.03 4.68
CA ASN A 141 -24.41 -0.69 5.32
C ASN A 141 -25.60 -1.53 4.80
N SER A 142 -26.82 -1.24 5.26
CA SER A 142 -27.99 -2.05 4.86
C SER A 142 -28.24 -2.11 3.35
N ALA A 143 -27.79 -1.11 2.58
CA ALA A 143 -27.87 -1.13 1.13
C ALA A 143 -27.07 -2.30 0.54
N ASP A 144 -25.80 -2.46 0.95
CA ASP A 144 -24.93 -3.56 0.54
C ASP A 144 -25.53 -4.92 0.87
N PHE A 145 -26.11 -5.04 2.06
CA PHE A 145 -26.78 -6.26 2.47
C PHE A 145 -27.93 -6.63 1.53
N PHE A 146 -28.77 -5.67 1.15
CA PHE A 146 -29.89 -5.95 0.24
C PHE A 146 -29.45 -6.13 -1.22
N ASP A 147 -28.42 -5.41 -1.66
CA ASP A 147 -27.83 -5.57 -2.99
C ASP A 147 -27.18 -6.96 -3.13
N PHE A 148 -26.43 -7.42 -2.11
CA PHE A 148 -25.89 -8.78 -2.06
C PHE A 148 -26.99 -9.83 -2.09
N LEU A 149 -28.04 -9.71 -1.25
CA LEU A 149 -29.14 -10.68 -1.26
C LEU A 149 -29.82 -10.77 -2.63
N THR A 150 -29.98 -9.63 -3.30
CA THR A 150 -30.56 -9.58 -4.64
C THR A 150 -29.70 -10.35 -5.64
N ALA A 151 -28.39 -10.12 -5.64
CA ALA A 151 -27.43 -10.83 -6.50
C ALA A 151 -27.35 -12.33 -6.15
N PHE A 152 -27.32 -12.66 -4.87
CA PHE A 152 -27.22 -14.03 -4.36
C PHE A 152 -28.40 -14.90 -4.78
N PHE A 153 -29.64 -14.42 -4.59
CA PHE A 153 -30.84 -15.20 -4.91
C PHE A 153 -31.11 -15.39 -6.41
N VAL A 154 -30.45 -14.61 -7.27
CA VAL A 154 -30.49 -14.78 -8.73
C VAL A 154 -29.20 -15.37 -9.31
N ASN A 155 -28.28 -15.83 -8.44
CA ASN A 155 -27.04 -16.51 -8.80
C ASN A 155 -26.14 -15.66 -9.72
N GLU A 156 -26.07 -14.35 -9.45
CA GLU A 156 -25.20 -13.42 -10.18
C GLU A 156 -23.72 -13.64 -9.83
N PRO A 157 -22.80 -13.60 -10.79
CA PRO A 157 -21.36 -13.73 -10.52
C PRO A 157 -20.79 -12.72 -9.52
N SER A 158 -21.46 -11.59 -9.31
CA SER A 158 -21.06 -10.60 -8.30
C SER A 158 -21.23 -11.09 -6.86
N ALA A 159 -22.07 -12.11 -6.63
CA ALA A 159 -22.27 -12.73 -5.33
C ALA A 159 -21.26 -13.85 -5.02
N ASP A 160 -20.33 -14.17 -5.92
CA ASP A 160 -19.17 -15.03 -5.67
C ASP A 160 -18.08 -14.19 -4.97
N VAL A 161 -18.15 -14.12 -3.65
CA VAL A 161 -17.24 -13.28 -2.83
C VAL A 161 -15.93 -13.98 -2.50
N ASN A 162 -15.88 -15.30 -2.58
CA ASN A 162 -14.63 -16.05 -2.35
C ASN A 162 -13.84 -16.31 -3.65
N GLY A 163 -14.45 -16.08 -4.82
CA GLY A 163 -13.84 -16.17 -6.13
C GLY A 163 -13.65 -17.60 -6.64
N ASP A 164 -14.48 -18.55 -6.18
CA ASP A 164 -14.40 -19.97 -6.55
C ASP A 164 -15.26 -20.37 -7.78
N GLU A 165 -15.86 -19.37 -8.43
CA GLU A 165 -16.76 -19.47 -9.59
C GLU A 165 -18.14 -20.09 -9.26
N LEU A 166 -18.50 -20.28 -7.99
CA LEU A 166 -19.75 -20.91 -7.56
C LEU A 166 -20.49 -20.11 -6.47
N VAL A 167 -21.54 -19.38 -6.84
CA VAL A 167 -22.42 -18.73 -5.84
C VAL A 167 -23.16 -19.77 -4.99
N ASN A 168 -22.79 -19.88 -3.71
CA ASN A 168 -23.36 -20.86 -2.79
C ASN A 168 -23.36 -20.39 -1.33
N SER A 169 -23.77 -21.24 -0.39
CA SER A 169 -23.84 -20.88 1.03
C SER A 169 -22.52 -20.39 1.62
N GLN A 170 -21.38 -20.77 1.05
CA GLN A 170 -20.08 -20.28 1.46
C GLN A 170 -19.96 -18.77 1.24
N ASP A 171 -20.35 -18.28 0.06
CA ASP A 171 -20.38 -16.84 -0.24
C ASP A 171 -21.27 -16.05 0.70
N PHE A 172 -22.43 -16.61 1.04
CA PHE A 172 -23.32 -15.99 2.00
C PHE A 172 -22.63 -15.77 3.36
N PHE A 173 -21.91 -16.76 3.86
CA PHE A 173 -21.20 -16.64 5.15
C PHE A 173 -19.95 -15.77 5.05
N ASP A 174 -19.23 -15.82 3.93
CA ASP A 174 -18.04 -14.98 3.69
C ASP A 174 -18.44 -13.50 3.56
N PHE A 175 -19.54 -13.20 2.87
CA PHE A 175 -20.12 -11.87 2.83
C PHE A 175 -20.55 -11.39 4.21
N LEU A 176 -21.28 -12.20 5.00
CA LEU A 176 -21.69 -11.80 6.35
C LEU A 176 -20.48 -11.51 7.25
N ALA A 177 -19.43 -12.33 7.17
CA ALA A 177 -18.21 -12.11 7.93
C ALA A 177 -17.57 -10.77 7.55
N ALA A 178 -17.45 -10.47 6.25
CA ALA A 178 -16.93 -9.21 5.76
C ALA A 178 -17.82 -8.01 6.15
N PHE A 179 -19.13 -8.13 5.99
CA PHE A 179 -20.12 -7.11 6.32
C PHE A 179 -20.04 -6.67 7.79
N PHE A 180 -19.92 -7.62 8.72
CA PHE A 180 -19.81 -7.31 10.14
C PHE A 180 -18.41 -6.92 10.59
N ALA A 181 -17.37 -7.30 9.85
CA ALA A 181 -16.01 -6.79 10.07
C ALA A 181 -15.88 -5.31 9.64
N GLY A 182 -16.69 -4.90 8.66
CA GLY A 182 -16.68 -3.56 8.09
C GLY A 182 -15.58 -3.38 7.03
N CYS A 183 -15.38 -2.12 6.66
CA CYS A 183 -14.27 -1.59 5.88
C CYS A 183 -13.51 -0.58 6.78
#